data_AF-A0A090WXI6-F1
#
_entry.id   AF-A0A090WXI6-F1
#
_cell.length_a   1.000
_cell.length_b   1.000
_cell.length_c   1.000
_cell.angle_alpha   90.00
_cell.angle_beta   90.00
_cell.angle_gamma   90.00
#
_symmetry.space_group_name_H-M   'P 1'
#
loop_
_entity.id
_entity.type
_entity.pdbx_description
1 polymer ?
#
loop_
_entity_poly.entity_id
_entity_poly.type
_entity_poly.pdbx_seq_one_letter_code
_entity_poly.pdbx_strand_id
1 'polypeptide(L)'
;MLIIALIGTTVVPYNLFLHASLVKEKWKAVSDLSYARKDTIIAIALGGIVSMSIIISAAAITSAEVSNAADLALALEPLFGGFAKYVLATGLFSAGITSAITAPLAAAYVATGCLGWHSSLKSARFRAVWSIVLVLGVLLSSSGLKPIQIIKFAQVANGILLPVIVGFLLWVMNRNTLLGTYKNSKVNNIFGGLIFLISLLLAVAAINKVFNLNVF
;
A
#
# COMPACT_ATOMS: atom_id res chain seq x y z
N MET A 1 -9.61 6.00 15.89
CA MET A 1 -8.87 4.85 15.32
C MET A 1 -9.12 4.60 13.83
N LEU A 2 -10.34 4.74 13.30
CA LEU A 2 -10.62 4.46 11.88
C LEU A 2 -9.86 5.36 10.89
N ILE A 3 -9.72 6.66 11.19
CA ILE A 3 -8.94 7.61 10.36
C ILE A 3 -7.46 7.19 10.28
N ILE A 4 -6.89 6.82 11.43
CA ILE A 4 -5.52 6.31 11.55
C ILE A 4 -5.38 5.02 10.74
N ALA A 5 -6.30 4.06 10.88
CA ALA A 5 -6.28 2.83 10.09
C ALA A 5 -6.33 3.09 8.57
N LEU A 6 -7.19 4.02 8.12
CA LEU A 6 -7.32 4.40 6.70
C LEU A 6 -5.99 4.95 6.15
N ILE A 7 -5.34 5.87 6.89
CA ILE A 7 -4.03 6.42 6.50
C ILE A 7 -2.98 5.30 6.44
N GLY A 8 -2.93 4.41 7.43
CA GLY A 8 -1.99 3.29 7.46
C GLY A 8 -2.13 2.34 6.28
N THR A 9 -3.36 2.12 5.79
CA THR A 9 -3.60 1.24 4.63
C THR A 9 -3.25 1.86 3.28
N THR A 10 -3.12 3.19 3.20
CA THR A 10 -2.81 3.90 1.94
C THR A 10 -1.32 4.12 1.75
N VAL A 11 -0.58 4.33 2.85
CA VAL A 11 0.87 4.53 2.81
C VAL A 11 1.56 3.22 3.22
N VAL A 12 1.74 2.32 2.25
CA VAL A 12 2.38 1.03 2.50
C VAL A 12 3.87 1.08 2.10
N PRO A 13 4.80 0.68 2.98
CA PRO A 13 6.24 0.77 2.72
C PRO A 13 6.70 0.18 1.38
N TYR A 14 6.19 -1.00 0.99
CA TYR A 14 6.63 -1.65 -0.24
C TYR A 14 6.27 -0.82 -1.49
N ASN A 15 5.16 -0.07 -1.47
CA ASN A 15 4.76 0.79 -2.59
C ASN A 15 5.78 1.92 -2.82
N LEU A 16 6.43 2.42 -1.77
CA LEU A 16 7.48 3.44 -1.90
C LEU A 16 8.69 2.89 -2.67
N PHE A 17 9.10 1.65 -2.39
CA PHE A 17 10.20 0.99 -3.08
C PHE A 17 9.84 0.55 -4.49
N LEU A 18 8.63 -0.01 -4.68
CA LEU A 18 8.13 -0.38 -6.00
C LEU A 18 8.05 0.86 -6.90
N HIS A 19 7.48 1.96 -6.40
CA HIS A 19 7.37 3.22 -7.14
C HIS A 19 8.75 3.75 -7.52
N ALA A 20 9.71 3.80 -6.60
CA ALA A 20 11.07 4.22 -6.90
C ALA A 20 11.74 3.34 -7.98
N SER A 21 11.49 2.02 -7.96
CA SER A 21 12.04 1.07 -8.93
C SER A 21 11.40 1.25 -10.32
N LEU A 22 10.08 1.37 -10.38
CA LEU A 22 9.34 1.59 -11.63
C LEU A 22 9.65 2.96 -12.25
N VAL A 23 9.80 3.99 -11.43
CA VAL A 23 10.20 5.32 -11.90
C VAL A 23 11.57 5.27 -12.56
N LYS A 24 12.53 4.56 -11.94
CA LYS A 24 13.88 4.36 -12.48
C LYS A 24 13.89 3.60 -13.81
N GLU A 25 12.96 2.66 -14.01
CA GLU A 25 12.85 1.91 -15.27
C GLU A 25 12.15 2.71 -16.38
N LYS A 26 11.08 3.43 -16.05
CA LYS A 26 10.21 4.12 -17.02
C LYS A 26 10.78 5.47 -17.48
N TRP A 27 11.37 6.25 -16.56
CA TRP A 27 11.92 7.57 -16.87
C TRP A 27 13.43 7.59 -16.63
N LYS A 28 14.19 8.00 -17.65
CA LYS A 28 15.66 7.89 -17.66
C LYS A 28 16.34 9.25 -17.58
N ALA A 29 15.66 10.32 -17.96
CA ALA A 29 16.21 11.67 -17.97
C ALA A 29 15.65 12.52 -16.84
N VAL A 30 16.44 13.48 -16.37
CA VAL A 30 16.03 14.41 -15.32
C VAL A 30 14.91 15.36 -15.78
N SER A 31 14.86 15.66 -17.09
CA SER A 31 13.74 16.39 -17.72
C SER A 31 12.38 15.71 -17.50
N ASP A 32 12.40 14.38 -17.33
CA ASP A 32 11.19 13.59 -17.17
C ASP A 32 10.57 13.68 -15.77
N LEU A 33 11.29 14.28 -14.82
CA LEU A 33 10.86 14.40 -13.43
C LEU A 33 9.49 15.10 -13.32
N SER A 34 9.22 16.07 -14.19
CA SER A 34 7.93 16.77 -14.23
C SER A 34 6.78 15.84 -14.66
N TYR A 35 7.02 14.94 -15.62
CA TYR A 35 6.06 13.93 -16.05
C TYR A 35 5.84 12.87 -14.98
N ALA A 36 6.91 12.36 -14.35
CA ALA A 36 6.81 11.39 -13.26
C ALA A 36 5.99 11.93 -12.07
N ARG A 37 6.16 13.21 -11.73
CA ARG A 37 5.35 13.88 -10.70
C ARG A 37 3.88 13.98 -11.08
N LYS A 38 3.58 14.40 -12.32
CA LYS A 38 2.19 14.49 -12.80
C LYS A 38 1.50 13.12 -12.82
N ASP A 39 2.19 12.09 -13.31
CA ASP A 39 1.70 10.70 -13.33
C ASP A 39 1.35 10.23 -11.91
N THR A 40 2.23 10.51 -10.95
CA THR A 40 2.03 10.16 -9.54
C THR A 40 0.85 10.92 -8.92
N ILE A 41 0.70 12.22 -9.20
CA ILE A 41 -0.42 13.02 -8.68
C ILE A 41 -1.76 12.49 -9.21
N ILE A 42 -1.84 12.20 -10.51
CA ILE A 42 -3.06 11.67 -11.13
C ILE A 42 -3.40 10.30 -10.53
N ALA A 43 -2.40 9.41 -10.39
CA ALA A 43 -2.60 8.09 -9.81
C ALA A 43 -3.11 8.16 -8.36
N ILE A 44 -2.51 9.00 -7.52
CA ILE A 44 -2.93 9.18 -6.12
C ILE A 44 -4.32 9.81 -6.05
N ALA A 45 -4.62 10.81 -6.89
CA ALA A 45 -5.93 11.46 -6.91
C ALA A 45 -7.05 10.47 -7.28
N LEU A 46 -6.85 9.66 -8.32
CA LEU A 46 -7.79 8.60 -8.70
C LEU A 46 -7.97 7.56 -7.59
N GLY A 47 -6.88 7.12 -6.95
CA GLY A 47 -6.95 6.23 -5.78
C GLY A 47 -7.73 6.84 -4.61
N GLY A 48 -7.58 8.15 -4.39
CA GLY A 48 -8.34 8.91 -3.40
C GLY A 48 -9.84 8.94 -3.71
N ILE A 49 -10.22 9.20 -4.97
CA ILE A 49 -11.63 9.17 -5.42
C ILE A 49 -12.24 7.80 -5.18
N VAL A 50 -11.56 6.73 -5.58
CA VAL A 50 -12.03 5.34 -5.36
C VAL A 50 -12.22 5.06 -3.87
N SER A 51 -11.26 5.48 -3.04
CA SER A 51 -11.34 5.29 -1.58
C SER A 51 -12.53 6.04 -0.98
N MET A 52 -12.78 7.28 -1.42
CA MET A 52 -13.96 8.05 -0.99
C MET A 52 -15.25 7.38 -1.43
N SER A 53 -15.34 6.88 -2.66
CA SER A 53 -16.51 6.14 -3.14
C SER A 53 -16.81 4.93 -2.25
N ILE A 54 -15.78 4.14 -1.87
CA ILE A 54 -15.95 2.99 -0.98
C ILE A 54 -16.48 3.42 0.40
N ILE A 55 -15.91 4.49 0.98
CA ILE A 55 -16.35 5.00 2.30
C ILE A 55 -17.80 5.49 2.24
N ILE A 56 -18.17 6.24 1.21
CA ILE A 56 -19.54 6.74 1.03
C ILE A 56 -20.51 5.58 0.85
N SER A 57 -20.16 4.59 0.02
CA SER A 57 -20.98 3.38 -0.16
C SER A 57 -21.14 2.59 1.14
N ALA A 58 -20.06 2.45 1.93
CA ALA A 58 -20.11 1.76 3.21
C ALA A 58 -20.94 2.52 4.25
N ALA A 59 -20.87 3.85 4.27
CA ALA A 59 -21.65 4.68 5.19
C ALA A 59 -23.17 4.65 4.92
N ALA A 60 -23.57 4.30 3.70
CA ALA A 60 -24.98 4.14 3.33
C ALA A 60 -25.59 2.81 3.82
N ILE A 61 -24.78 1.84 4.24
CA ILE A 61 -25.23 0.54 4.75
C ILE A 61 -25.69 0.70 6.20
N THR A 62 -26.96 0.42 6.49
CA THR A 62 -27.59 0.70 7.79
C THR A 62 -27.85 -0.54 8.67
N SER A 63 -27.76 -1.76 8.14
CA SER A 63 -28.37 -2.94 8.80
C SER A 63 -27.58 -4.26 8.72
N ALA A 64 -26.34 -4.27 8.23
CA ALA A 64 -25.55 -5.50 8.09
C ALA A 64 -24.19 -5.43 8.81
N GLU A 65 -23.90 -6.42 9.65
CA GLU A 65 -22.52 -6.71 10.06
C GLU A 65 -21.76 -7.25 8.85
N VAL A 66 -20.90 -6.41 8.27
CA VAL A 66 -20.04 -6.80 7.15
C VAL A 66 -18.74 -7.37 7.71
N SER A 67 -18.60 -8.70 7.68
CA SER A 67 -17.37 -9.37 8.11
C SER A 67 -16.45 -9.70 6.94
N ASN A 68 -17.01 -9.93 5.76
CA ASN A 68 -16.27 -10.29 4.56
C ASN A 68 -16.84 -9.65 3.29
N ALA A 69 -16.19 -9.86 2.15
CA ALA A 69 -16.59 -9.28 0.86
C ALA A 69 -17.94 -9.77 0.33
N ALA A 70 -18.33 -11.01 0.63
CA ALA A 70 -19.65 -11.53 0.25
C ALA A 70 -20.75 -10.84 1.06
N ASP A 71 -20.52 -10.64 2.36
CA ASP A 71 -21.45 -9.88 3.22
C ASP A 71 -21.62 -8.44 2.68
N LEU A 72 -20.54 -7.82 2.21
CA LEU A 72 -20.60 -6.48 1.60
C LEU A 72 -21.46 -6.47 0.33
N ALA A 73 -21.36 -7.51 -0.50
CA ALA A 73 -22.17 -7.63 -1.72
C ALA A 73 -23.66 -7.70 -1.40
N LEU A 74 -24.02 -8.48 -0.39
CA LEU A 74 -25.40 -8.63 0.08
C LEU A 74 -25.90 -7.36 0.77
N ALA A 75 -25.05 -6.68 1.53
CA ALA A 75 -25.39 -5.44 2.23
C ALA A 75 -25.68 -4.27 1.27
N LEU A 76 -25.10 -4.29 0.06
CA LEU A 76 -25.31 -3.27 -0.96
C LEU A 76 -26.54 -3.54 -1.86
N GLU A 77 -27.05 -4.77 -1.89
CA GLU A 77 -28.18 -5.17 -2.73
C GLU A 77 -29.48 -4.37 -2.46
N PRO A 78 -29.87 -4.07 -1.20
CA PRO A 78 -31.05 -3.24 -0.93
C PRO A 78 -30.93 -1.78 -1.40
N LEU A 79 -29.71 -1.26 -1.51
CA LEU A 79 -29.45 0.15 -1.86
C LEU A 79 -29.34 0.37 -3.38
N PHE A 80 -28.69 -0.58 -4.07
CA PHE A 80 -28.30 -0.44 -5.47
C PHE A 80 -28.92 -1.53 -6.38
N GLY A 81 -29.78 -2.39 -5.81
CA GLY A 81 -30.43 -3.50 -6.49
C GLY A 81 -29.51 -4.72 -6.69
N GLY A 82 -30.09 -5.80 -7.23
CA GLY A 82 -29.40 -7.08 -7.43
C GLY A 82 -28.21 -7.05 -8.39
N PHE A 83 -27.98 -5.95 -9.11
CA PHE A 83 -26.81 -5.78 -9.97
C PHE A 83 -25.55 -5.39 -9.19
N ALA A 84 -25.71 -4.80 -8.00
CA ALA A 84 -24.61 -4.34 -7.15
C ALA A 84 -23.60 -5.45 -6.83
N LYS A 85 -24.09 -6.67 -6.59
CA LYS A 85 -23.24 -7.84 -6.32
C LYS A 85 -22.30 -8.18 -7.48
N TYR A 86 -22.74 -8.03 -8.73
CA TYR A 86 -21.91 -8.33 -9.90
C TYR A 86 -20.85 -7.25 -10.13
N VAL A 87 -21.21 -5.98 -9.93
CA VAL A 87 -20.26 -4.87 -10.00
C VAL A 87 -19.21 -5.01 -8.91
N LEU A 88 -19.62 -5.31 -7.68
CA LEU A 88 -18.68 -5.52 -6.58
C LEU A 88 -17.79 -6.75 -6.81
N ALA A 89 -18.36 -7.87 -7.28
CA ALA A 89 -17.60 -9.08 -7.56
C ALA A 89 -16.54 -8.85 -8.65
N THR A 90 -16.90 -8.20 -9.75
CA THR A 90 -15.96 -7.89 -10.84
C THR A 90 -14.89 -6.88 -10.41
N GLY A 91 -15.26 -5.85 -9.64
CA GLY A 91 -14.32 -4.88 -9.07
C GLY A 91 -13.33 -5.52 -8.11
N LEU A 92 -13.83 -6.32 -7.16
CA LEU A 92 -12.99 -7.00 -6.17
C LEU A 92 -12.08 -8.05 -6.83
N PHE A 93 -12.58 -8.78 -7.82
CA PHE A 93 -11.77 -9.70 -8.61
C PHE A 93 -10.65 -8.96 -9.35
N SER A 94 -10.97 -7.85 -10.02
CA SER A 94 -9.98 -7.03 -10.73
C SER A 94 -8.91 -6.46 -9.79
N ALA A 95 -9.31 -6.00 -8.60
CA ALA A 95 -8.40 -5.53 -7.56
C ALA A 95 -7.50 -6.66 -7.04
N GLY A 96 -8.05 -7.86 -6.85
CA GLY A 96 -7.32 -9.06 -6.45
C GLY A 96 -6.25 -9.47 -7.46
N ILE A 97 -6.59 -9.54 -8.75
CA ILE A 97 -5.65 -9.87 -9.83
C ILE A 97 -4.52 -8.84 -9.91
N THR A 98 -4.87 -7.55 -9.86
CA THR A 98 -3.87 -6.47 -9.92
C THR A 98 -2.90 -6.57 -8.73
N SER A 99 -3.40 -6.86 -7.53
CA SER A 99 -2.58 -7.03 -6.32
C SER A 99 -1.70 -8.29 -6.38
N ALA A 100 -2.24 -9.40 -6.91
CA ALA A 100 -1.50 -10.65 -7.08
C ALA A 100 -0.33 -10.50 -8.07
N ILE A 101 -0.39 -9.57 -9.01
CA ILE A 101 0.72 -9.26 -9.92
C ILE A 101 1.72 -8.31 -9.26
N THR A 102 1.23 -7.21 -8.67
CA THR A 102 2.07 -6.10 -8.20
C THR A 102 2.79 -6.37 -6.89
N ALA A 103 2.20 -7.12 -5.94
CA ALA A 103 2.84 -7.39 -4.65
C ALA A 103 4.08 -8.30 -4.78
N PRO A 104 4.03 -9.43 -5.51
CA PRO A 104 5.23 -10.23 -5.76
C PRO A 104 6.29 -9.49 -6.59
N LEU A 105 5.86 -8.63 -7.51
CA LEU A 105 6.74 -7.77 -8.29
C LEU A 105 7.54 -6.83 -7.35
N ALA A 106 6.85 -6.17 -6.41
CA ALA A 106 7.50 -5.34 -5.40
C ALA A 106 8.49 -6.13 -4.54
N ALA A 107 8.08 -7.32 -4.07
CA ALA A 107 8.95 -8.18 -3.28
C ALA A 107 10.22 -8.57 -4.06
N ALA A 108 10.08 -8.87 -5.36
CA ALA A 108 11.22 -9.18 -6.22
C ALA A 108 12.16 -7.97 -6.39
N TYR A 109 11.64 -6.76 -6.62
CA TYR A 109 12.45 -5.54 -6.70
C TYR A 109 13.20 -5.24 -5.39
N VAL A 110 12.52 -5.38 -4.26
CA VAL A 110 13.15 -5.16 -2.95
C VAL A 110 14.23 -6.21 -2.71
N ALA A 111 13.94 -7.49 -2.97
CA ALA A 111 14.91 -8.57 -2.79
C ALA A 111 16.15 -8.39 -3.67
N THR A 112 15.98 -8.05 -4.96
CA THR A 112 17.13 -7.82 -5.84
C THR A 112 17.92 -6.58 -5.44
N GLY A 113 17.25 -5.52 -4.98
CA GLY A 113 17.91 -4.32 -4.45
C GLY A 113 18.74 -4.60 -3.20
N CYS A 114 18.19 -5.33 -2.23
CA CYS A 114 18.88 -5.67 -0.98
C CYS A 114 20.04 -6.65 -1.19
N LEU A 115 19.91 -7.60 -2.13
CA LEU A 115 20.91 -8.63 -2.39
C LEU A 115 21.93 -8.22 -3.47
N GLY A 116 21.83 -7.00 -4.00
CA GLY A 116 22.72 -6.50 -5.05
C GLY A 116 22.58 -7.24 -6.39
N TRP A 117 21.45 -7.90 -6.63
CA TRP A 117 21.20 -8.63 -7.86
C TRP A 117 20.71 -7.69 -8.97
N HIS A 118 20.95 -8.07 -10.23
CA HIS A 118 20.39 -7.34 -11.35
C HIS A 118 18.86 -7.42 -11.34
N SER A 119 18.22 -6.27 -11.14
CA SER A 119 16.77 -6.09 -11.27
C SER A 119 16.40 -6.18 -12.76
N SER A 120 15.91 -7.34 -13.18
CA SER A 120 15.39 -7.56 -14.53
C SER A 120 14.27 -8.58 -14.45
N LEU A 121 13.13 -8.28 -15.08
CA LEU A 121 11.96 -9.16 -15.12
C LEU A 121 12.28 -10.54 -15.73
N LYS A 122 13.32 -10.63 -16.56
CA LYS A 122 13.76 -11.89 -17.20
C LYS A 122 14.76 -12.68 -16.35
N SER A 123 15.32 -12.08 -15.31
CA SER A 123 16.30 -12.74 -14.43
C SER A 123 15.68 -13.94 -13.73
N ALA A 124 16.40 -15.06 -13.69
CA ALA A 124 15.96 -16.26 -12.98
C ALA A 124 15.72 -15.99 -11.49
N ARG A 125 16.60 -15.19 -10.86
CA ARG A 125 16.48 -14.83 -9.44
C ARG A 125 15.25 -13.95 -9.16
N PHE A 126 14.97 -12.99 -10.04
CA PHE A 126 13.79 -12.13 -9.93
C PHE A 126 12.50 -12.94 -10.04
N ARG A 127 12.41 -13.80 -11.07
CA ARG A 127 11.26 -14.68 -11.27
C ARG A 127 11.12 -15.70 -10.15
N ALA A 128 12.21 -16.21 -9.58
CA ALA A 128 12.15 -17.10 -8.43
C ALA A 128 11.50 -16.42 -7.22
N VAL A 129 11.91 -15.20 -6.85
CA VAL A 129 11.28 -14.45 -5.75
C VAL A 129 9.80 -14.20 -6.04
N TRP A 130 9.48 -13.75 -7.26
CA TRP A 130 8.09 -13.53 -7.69
C TRP A 130 7.25 -14.81 -7.53
N SER A 131 7.71 -15.93 -8.11
CA SER A 131 7.02 -17.22 -8.04
C SER A 131 6.86 -17.73 -6.62
N ILE A 132 7.88 -17.58 -5.77
CA ILE A 132 7.81 -17.99 -4.36
C ILE A 132 6.71 -17.23 -3.63
N VAL A 133 6.66 -15.90 -3.78
CA VAL A 133 5.62 -15.07 -3.12
C VAL A 133 4.22 -15.44 -3.62
N LEU A 134 4.06 -15.70 -4.92
CA LEU A 134 2.79 -16.16 -5.49
C LEU A 134 2.36 -17.52 -4.93
N VAL A 135 3.25 -18.50 -4.94
CA VAL A 135 2.96 -19.86 -4.44
C VAL A 135 2.62 -19.83 -2.96
N LEU A 136 3.37 -19.08 -2.15
CA LEU A 136 3.05 -18.88 -0.73
C LEU A 136 1.68 -18.23 -0.55
N GLY A 137 1.36 -17.21 -1.34
CA GLY A 137 0.03 -16.58 -1.31
C GLY A 137 -1.10 -17.56 -1.62
N VAL A 138 -0.92 -18.41 -2.64
CA VAL A 138 -1.90 -19.46 -3.00
C VAL A 138 -2.04 -20.49 -1.88
N LEU A 139 -0.92 -21.03 -1.37
CA LEU A 139 -0.92 -22.03 -0.29
C LEU A 139 -1.59 -21.51 0.98
N LEU A 140 -1.26 -20.27 1.39
CA LEU A 140 -1.87 -19.64 2.56
C LEU A 140 -3.36 -19.40 2.35
N SER A 141 -3.77 -18.96 1.15
CA SER A 141 -5.19 -18.80 0.81
C SER A 141 -5.96 -20.14 0.83
N SER A 142 -5.31 -21.23 0.38
CA SER A 142 -5.90 -22.58 0.38
C SER A 142 -5.90 -23.26 1.76
N SER A 143 -5.15 -22.76 2.73
CA SER A 143 -4.99 -23.38 4.06
C SER A 143 -6.20 -23.23 5.00
N GLY A 144 -7.26 -22.52 4.58
CA GLY A 144 -8.46 -22.29 5.40
C GLY A 144 -8.29 -21.23 6.50
N LEU A 145 -7.12 -20.59 6.59
CA LEU A 145 -6.90 -19.44 7.47
C LEU A 145 -7.84 -18.29 7.07
N LYS A 146 -8.47 -17.66 8.06
CA LYS A 146 -9.35 -16.49 7.81
C LYS A 146 -8.50 -15.37 7.19
N PRO A 147 -8.76 -14.93 5.94
CA PRO A 147 -7.95 -13.89 5.27
C PRO A 147 -7.85 -12.60 6.09
N ILE A 148 -8.91 -12.30 6.85
CA ILE A 148 -9.01 -11.14 7.74
C ILE A 148 -7.90 -11.12 8.81
N GLN A 149 -7.54 -12.27 9.38
CA GLN A 149 -6.49 -12.32 10.41
C GLN A 149 -5.11 -12.04 9.81
N ILE A 150 -4.82 -12.62 8.65
CA ILE A 150 -3.57 -12.36 7.90
C ILE A 150 -3.48 -10.88 7.52
N ILE A 151 -4.58 -10.29 7.03
CA ILE A 151 -4.66 -8.87 6.72
C ILE A 151 -4.40 -8.02 7.97
N LYS A 152 -5.04 -8.33 9.11
CA LYS A 152 -4.82 -7.60 10.37
C LYS A 152 -3.36 -7.64 10.79
N PHE A 153 -2.72 -8.81 10.72
CA PHE A 153 -1.29 -8.95 11.03
C PHE A 153 -0.41 -8.11 10.09
N ALA A 154 -0.65 -8.20 8.78
CA ALA A 154 0.06 -7.39 7.79
C ALA A 154 -0.08 -5.88 8.06
N GLN A 155 -1.27 -5.42 8.50
CA GLN A 155 -1.48 -4.01 8.85
C GLN A 155 -0.71 -3.59 10.10
N VAL A 156 -0.60 -4.44 11.11
CA VAL A 156 0.23 -4.18 12.29
C VAL A 156 1.70 -4.05 11.87
N ALA A 157 2.20 -5.01 11.09
CA ALA A 157 3.58 -4.99 10.59
C ALA A 157 3.86 -3.72 9.78
N ASN A 158 2.94 -3.33 8.89
CA ASN A 158 3.02 -2.08 8.12
C ASN A 158 3.06 -0.85 9.03
N GLY A 159 2.20 -0.79 10.05
CA GLY A 159 2.15 0.33 10.99
C GLY A 159 3.48 0.54 11.72
N ILE A 160 4.16 -0.54 12.11
CA ILE A 160 5.47 -0.49 12.77
C ILE A 160 6.59 -0.12 11.79
N LEU A 161 6.56 -0.68 10.57
CA LEU A 161 7.61 -0.48 9.58
C LEU A 161 7.60 0.92 8.97
N LEU A 162 6.42 1.54 8.83
CA LEU A 162 6.24 2.82 8.17
C LEU A 162 7.12 3.96 8.71
N PRO A 163 7.18 4.26 10.02
CA PRO A 163 8.03 5.34 10.53
C PRO A 163 9.52 5.10 10.25
N VAL A 164 9.99 3.86 10.30
CA VAL A 164 11.38 3.52 9.99
C VAL A 164 11.70 3.89 8.55
N ILE A 165 10.81 3.55 7.61
CA ILE A 165 10.99 3.84 6.19
C ILE A 165 10.87 5.33 5.89
N VAL A 166 9.87 6.01 6.46
CA VAL A 166 9.71 7.47 6.28
C VAL A 166 10.92 8.21 6.84
N GLY A 167 11.40 7.84 8.04
CA GLY A 167 12.59 8.44 8.64
C GLY A 167 13.84 8.22 7.78
N PHE A 168 14.03 7.01 7.26
CA PHE A 168 15.11 6.70 6.33
C PHE A 168 15.03 7.53 5.05
N LEU A 169 13.86 7.61 4.42
CA LEU A 169 13.67 8.40 3.20
C LEU A 169 13.90 9.89 3.44
N LEU A 170 13.41 10.45 4.55
CA LEU A 170 13.66 11.86 4.90
C LEU A 170 15.16 12.13 5.08
N TRP A 171 15.89 11.21 5.68
CA TRP A 171 17.33 11.33 5.81
C TRP A 171 18.04 11.30 4.46
N VAL A 172 17.71 10.33 3.59
CA VAL A 172 18.27 10.23 2.23
C VAL A 172 17.92 11.46 1.39
N MET A 173 16.68 11.95 1.47
CA MET A 173 16.19 13.08 0.69
C MET A 173 16.83 14.43 1.08
N ASN A 174 17.50 14.47 2.23
CA ASN A 174 18.23 15.64 2.72
C ASN A 174 19.74 15.55 2.50
N ARG A 175 20.27 14.43 2.00
CA ARG A 175 21.70 14.25 1.71
C ARG A 175 22.08 14.97 0.41
N ASN A 176 22.80 16.09 0.54
CA ASN A 176 23.33 16.83 -0.60
C ASN A 176 24.27 15.99 -1.48
N THR A 177 25.00 15.05 -0.87
CA THR A 177 25.91 14.13 -1.56
C THR A 177 25.20 13.16 -2.50
N LEU A 178 23.90 12.90 -2.30
CA LEU A 178 23.12 11.96 -3.10
C LEU A 178 22.22 12.66 -4.12
N LEU A 179 21.60 13.79 -3.75
CA LEU A 179 20.57 14.45 -4.55
C LEU A 179 20.96 15.83 -5.08
N GLY A 180 22.06 16.43 -4.60
CA GLY A 180 22.53 17.75 -5.03
C GLY A 180 21.41 18.81 -5.03
N THR A 181 21.10 19.34 -6.21
CA THR A 181 20.06 20.36 -6.43
C THR A 181 18.62 19.85 -6.25
N TYR A 182 18.39 18.54 -6.27
CA TYR A 182 17.07 17.92 -6.10
C TYR A 182 16.75 17.52 -4.66
N LYS A 183 17.56 17.94 -3.68
CA LYS A 183 17.28 17.74 -2.26
C LYS A 183 15.96 18.40 -1.83
N ASN A 184 15.40 17.93 -0.73
CA ASN A 184 14.17 18.50 -0.20
C ASN A 184 14.30 20.00 0.12
N SER A 185 13.29 20.76 -0.28
CA SER A 185 13.10 22.14 0.14
C SER A 185 12.68 22.21 1.61
N LYS A 186 12.76 23.39 2.23
CA LYS A 186 12.27 23.60 3.60
C LYS A 186 10.79 23.21 3.75
N VAL A 187 9.97 23.51 2.74
CA VAL A 187 8.55 23.15 2.69
C VAL A 187 8.38 21.63 2.62
N ASN A 188 9.13 20.94 1.77
CA ASN A 188 9.07 19.48 1.67
C ASN A 188 9.49 18.80 2.98
N ASN A 189 10.45 19.37 3.71
CA ASN A 189 10.84 18.85 5.02
C ASN A 189 9.78 19.06 6.11
N ILE A 190 9.03 20.16 6.06
CA ILE A 190 7.90 20.37 6.98
C ILE A 190 6.82 19.30 6.73
N PHE A 191 6.40 19.11 5.47
CA PHE A 191 5.45 18.06 5.11
C PHE A 191 6.01 16.66 5.42
N GLY A 192 7.29 16.44 5.16
CA GLY A 192 8.00 15.21 5.51
C GLY A 192 7.97 14.92 7.00
N GLY A 193 8.26 15.92 7.84
CA GLY A 193 8.18 15.82 9.29
C GLY A 193 6.76 15.53 9.78
N LEU A 194 5.74 16.14 9.17
CA LEU A 194 4.34 15.85 9.46
C LEU A 194 4.00 14.37 9.13
N ILE A 195 4.41 13.88 7.96
CA ILE A 195 4.20 12.48 7.55
C ILE A 195 4.91 11.55 8.53
N PHE A 196 6.13 11.88 8.95
CA PHE A 196 6.88 11.11 9.94
C PHE A 196 6.13 11.07 11.28
N LEU A 197 5.61 12.20 11.76
CA LEU A 197 4.84 12.27 12.99
C LEU A 197 3.55 11.42 12.90
N ILE A 198 2.82 11.51 11.79
CA ILE A 198 1.63 10.67 11.53
C ILE A 198 2.01 9.18 11.52
N SER A 199 3.13 8.82 10.88
CA SER A 199 3.60 7.43 10.86
C SER A 199 3.99 6.92 12.25
N LEU A 200 4.51 7.79 13.11
CA LEU A 200 4.83 7.44 14.50
C LEU A 200 3.55 7.19 15.30
N LEU A 201 2.53 8.04 15.14
CA LEU A 201 1.20 7.84 15.75
C LEU A 201 0.56 6.54 15.27
N LEU A 202 0.70 6.20 13.99
CA LEU A 202 0.24 4.93 13.43
C LEU A 202 0.91 3.72 14.08
N ALA A 203 2.24 3.77 14.23
CA ALA A 203 2.99 2.71 14.88
C ALA A 203 2.57 2.51 16.34
N VAL A 204 2.44 3.61 17.10
CA VAL A 204 1.98 3.56 18.50
C VAL A 204 0.56 3.00 18.58
N ALA A 205 -0.35 3.42 17.70
CA ALA A 205 -1.71 2.89 17.67
C ALA A 205 -1.76 1.38 17.33
N ALA A 206 -0.92 0.93 16.38
CA ALA A 206 -0.82 -0.47 16.02
C ALA A 206 -0.31 -1.33 17.19
N ILE A 207 0.73 -0.87 17.88
CA ILE A 207 1.30 -1.53 19.08
C ILE A 207 0.27 -1.54 20.21
N ASN A 208 -0.38 -0.41 20.47
CA ASN A 208 -1.41 -0.29 21.52
C ASN A 208 -2.54 -1.33 21.32
N LYS A 209 -2.96 -1.54 20.07
CA LYS A 209 -3.99 -2.54 19.73
C LYS A 209 -3.54 -3.99 19.93
N VAL A 210 -2.26 -4.29 19.76
CA VAL A 210 -1.71 -5.64 19.93
C VAL A 210 -1.44 -5.95 21.41
N PHE A 211 -0.98 -4.95 22.17
CA PHE A 211 -0.55 -5.12 23.56
C PHE A 211 -1.57 -4.62 24.59
N ASN A 212 -2.74 -4.13 24.18
CA ASN A 212 -3.78 -3.55 25.06
C ASN A 212 -3.24 -2.49 26.03
N LEU A 213 -2.36 -1.61 25.56
CA LEU A 213 -1.61 -0.68 26.43
C LEU A 213 -2.43 0.55 26.91
N ASN A 214 -3.71 0.69 26.53
CA ASN A 214 -4.58 1.83 26.86
C ASN A 214 -3.91 3.22 26.66
N VAL A 215 -3.03 3.38 25.67
CA VAL A 215 -2.31 4.64 25.44
C VAL A 215 -3.17 5.70 24.71
N PHE A 216 -4.35 5.34 24.24
CA PHE A 216 -5.37 6.21 23.65
C PHE A 216 -6.75 5.58 23.78
#